data_AF-A0A2D0IKB9-F1
#
_entry.id   AF-A0A2D0IKB9-F1
#
_cell.length_a   1.000
_cell.length_b   1.000
_cell.length_c   1.000
_cell.angle_alpha   90.00
_cell.angle_beta   90.00
_cell.angle_gamma   90.00
#
_symmetry.space_group_name_H-M   'P 1'
#
loop_
_entity.id
_entity.type
_entity.pdbx_description
1 polymer ?
#
loop_
_entity_poly.entity_id
_entity_poly.type
_entity_poly.pdbx_seq_one_letter_code
_entity_poly.pdbx_strand_id
1 'polypeptide(L)'
;MFPDYTKVTMPSHFYPDDGVWIQETLAKLRASTRAKITAKYSEVYQAAWDEEPVSYRKDNAARRAANIRLREFVTKYERAAQGYAAEPLRVVNQ
;
A
#
# COMPACT_ATOMS: atom_id res chain seq x y z
N MET A 1 -14.44 -11.24 -23.35
CA MET A 1 -13.72 -10.42 -22.36
C MET A 1 -13.28 -11.38 -21.25
N PHE A 2 -12.00 -11.73 -21.21
CA PHE A 2 -11.50 -12.65 -20.17
C PHE A 2 -11.42 -11.86 -18.85
N PRO A 3 -11.97 -12.37 -17.73
CA PRO A 3 -11.69 -11.78 -16.44
C PRO A 3 -10.17 -11.90 -16.23
N ASP A 4 -9.51 -10.78 -15.97
CA ASP A 4 -8.10 -10.76 -15.63
C ASP A 4 -7.95 -11.36 -14.21
N TYR A 5 -7.88 -12.69 -14.13
CA TYR A 5 -7.73 -13.46 -12.88
C TYR A 5 -6.35 -13.27 -12.24
N THR A 6 -5.79 -12.06 -12.24
CA THR A 6 -4.65 -11.77 -11.36
C THR A 6 -5.16 -11.82 -9.94
N LYS A 7 -5.14 -13.01 -9.34
CA LYS A 7 -5.45 -13.27 -7.94
C LYS A 7 -4.51 -12.41 -7.09
N VAL A 8 -4.92 -11.19 -6.77
CA VAL A 8 -4.17 -10.28 -5.92
C VAL A 8 -4.09 -10.95 -4.54
N THR A 9 -2.87 -11.32 -4.14
CA THR A 9 -2.63 -11.92 -2.83
C THR A 9 -2.93 -10.86 -1.76
N MET A 10 -3.87 -11.19 -0.87
CA MET A 10 -4.23 -10.34 0.25
C MET A 10 -3.10 -10.30 1.30
N PRO A 11 -2.95 -9.19 2.04
CA PRO A 11 -2.04 -9.11 3.18
C PRO A 11 -2.38 -10.16 4.24
N SER A 12 -1.40 -10.59 5.03
CA SER A 12 -1.62 -11.52 6.15
C SER A 12 -2.35 -10.84 7.31
N HIS A 13 -2.16 -9.53 7.47
CA HIS A 13 -2.83 -8.71 8.48
C HIS A 13 -3.55 -7.56 7.78
N PHE A 14 -4.87 -7.51 7.94
CA PHE A 14 -5.73 -6.41 7.47
C PHE A 14 -7.08 -6.48 8.18
N TYR A 15 -7.80 -5.35 8.19
CA TYR A 15 -9.17 -5.32 8.69
C TYR A 15 -10.14 -5.80 7.60
N PRO A 16 -11.03 -6.77 7.86
CA PRO A 16 -11.86 -7.42 6.83
C PRO A 16 -12.64 -6.46 5.93
N ASP A 17 -13.22 -5.40 6.49
CA ASP A 17 -14.02 -4.43 5.73
C ASP A 17 -13.19 -3.63 4.71
N ASP A 18 -11.88 -3.53 4.90
CA ASP A 18 -10.98 -2.89 3.94
C ASP A 18 -10.56 -3.85 2.81
N GLY A 19 -10.91 -5.13 2.87
CA GLY A 19 -10.39 -6.17 1.98
C GLY A 19 -10.58 -5.85 0.49
N VAL A 20 -11.78 -5.42 0.10
CA VAL A 20 -12.10 -5.03 -1.29
C VAL A 20 -11.23 -3.84 -1.71
N TRP A 21 -11.16 -2.80 -0.88
CA TRP A 21 -10.39 -1.59 -1.18
C TRP A 21 -8.88 -1.88 -1.30
N ILE A 22 -8.33 -2.73 -0.44
CA ILE A 22 -6.93 -3.17 -0.49
C ILE A 22 -6.67 -3.92 -1.80
N GLN A 23 -7.55 -4.84 -2.17
CA GLN A 23 -7.41 -5.62 -3.39
C GLN A 23 -7.38 -4.74 -4.64
N GLU A 24 -8.36 -3.83 -4.76
CA GLU A 24 -8.45 -2.87 -5.86
C GLU A 24 -7.24 -1.93 -5.90
N THR A 25 -6.76 -1.48 -4.74
CA THR A 25 -5.62 -0.58 -4.65
C THR A 25 -4.31 -1.28 -5.04
N LEU A 26 -4.10 -2.52 -4.62
CA LEU A 26 -2.95 -3.33 -5.04
C LEU A 26 -3.00 -3.70 -6.53
N ALA A 27 -4.19 -3.89 -7.10
CA ALA A 27 -4.35 -4.19 -8.52
C ALA A 27 -3.80 -3.09 -9.44
N LYS A 28 -3.71 -1.84 -8.97
CA LYS A 28 -3.11 -0.72 -9.71
C LYS A 28 -1.60 -0.85 -9.90
N LEU A 29 -0.93 -1.66 -9.08
CA LEU A 29 0.51 -1.88 -9.16
C LEU A 29 0.84 -2.98 -10.18
N ARG A 30 2.09 -2.98 -10.70
CA ARG A 30 2.60 -4.10 -11.50
C ARG A 30 2.74 -5.36 -10.66
N ALA A 31 2.53 -6.53 -11.26
CA ALA A 31 2.57 -7.82 -10.58
C ALA A 31 3.85 -8.05 -9.76
N SER A 32 5.02 -7.66 -10.29
CA SER A 32 6.31 -7.78 -9.59
C SER A 32 6.41 -6.94 -8.32
N THR A 33 5.72 -5.80 -8.25
CA THR A 33 5.72 -4.91 -7.08
C THR A 33 4.66 -5.32 -6.05
N ARG A 34 3.53 -5.90 -6.50
CA ARG A 34 2.37 -6.25 -5.64
C ARG A 34 2.79 -7.06 -4.42
N ALA A 35 3.50 -8.18 -4.60
CA ALA A 35 3.87 -9.07 -3.50
C ALA A 35 4.67 -8.37 -2.39
N LYS A 36 5.63 -7.51 -2.78
CA LYS A 36 6.43 -6.74 -1.83
C LYS A 36 5.57 -5.73 -1.06
N ILE A 37 4.65 -5.06 -1.73
CA ILE A 37 3.79 -4.05 -1.09
C ILE A 37 2.71 -4.71 -0.21
N THR A 38 2.19 -5.86 -0.60
CA THR A 38 1.30 -6.69 0.23
C THR A 38 1.98 -7.07 1.57
N ALA A 39 3.22 -7.54 1.52
CA ALA A 39 3.98 -7.87 2.73
C ALA A 39 4.21 -6.61 3.59
N LYS A 40 4.64 -5.51 2.95
CA LYS A 40 4.91 -4.25 3.67
C LYS A 40 3.66 -3.64 4.31
N TYR A 41 2.49 -3.80 3.68
CA TYR A 41 1.21 -3.44 4.27
C TYR A 41 0.99 -4.20 5.58
N SER A 42 1.17 -5.52 5.56
CA SER A 42 0.99 -6.38 6.75
C SER A 42 1.92 -5.96 7.89
N GLU A 43 3.19 -5.68 7.59
CA GLU A 43 4.17 -5.21 8.59
C GLU A 43 3.73 -3.91 9.25
N VAL A 44 3.23 -2.94 8.47
CA VAL A 44 2.80 -1.63 8.98
C VAL A 44 1.53 -1.77 9.81
N TYR A 45 0.60 -2.62 9.37
CA TYR A 45 -0.61 -2.91 10.13
C TYR A 45 -0.24 -3.50 11.50
N GLN A 46 0.60 -4.55 11.51
CA GLN A 46 1.00 -5.23 12.74
C GLN A 46 1.79 -4.31 13.68
N ALA A 47 2.74 -3.52 13.16
CA ALA A 47 3.50 -2.57 13.97
C ALA A 47 2.59 -1.54 14.66
N ALA A 48 1.67 -0.92 13.91
CA ALA A 48 0.75 0.06 14.46
C ALA A 48 -0.27 -0.57 15.43
N TRP A 49 -0.62 -1.84 15.24
CA TRP A 49 -1.43 -2.62 16.19
C TRP A 49 -0.71 -2.86 17.52
N ASP A 50 0.57 -3.22 17.45
CA ASP A 50 1.40 -3.53 18.61
C ASP A 50 1.76 -2.28 19.41
N GLU A 51 1.94 -1.14 18.73
CA GLU A 51 2.23 0.16 19.34
C GLU A 51 1.02 0.79 20.06
N GLU A 52 -0.22 0.49 19.64
CA GLU A 52 -1.41 1.11 20.22
C GLU A 52 -1.75 0.48 21.60
N PRO A 53 -1.67 1.23 22.71
CA PRO A 53 -1.91 0.66 24.04
C PRO A 53 -3.38 0.36 24.32
N VAL A 54 -4.31 1.02 23.63
CA VAL A 54 -5.74 0.90 23.90
C VAL A 54 -6.36 -0.18 23.01
N SER A 55 -6.70 -1.33 23.60
CA SER A 55 -7.17 -2.53 22.90
C SER A 55 -8.26 -2.28 21.84
N TYR A 56 -9.31 -1.52 22.19
CA TYR A 56 -10.42 -1.25 21.27
C TYR A 56 -10.08 -0.24 20.15
N ARG A 57 -8.93 0.45 20.22
CA ARG A 57 -8.46 1.38 19.20
C ARG A 57 -7.49 0.76 18.21
N LYS A 58 -6.92 -0.40 18.55
CA LYS A 58 -5.85 -1.03 17.78
C LYS A 58 -6.22 -1.24 16.31
N ASP A 59 -7.43 -1.73 16.01
CA ASP A 59 -7.88 -1.97 14.62
C ASP A 59 -7.89 -0.68 13.81
N ASN A 60 -8.44 0.37 14.40
CA ASN A 60 -8.53 1.67 13.76
C ASN A 60 -7.16 2.32 13.59
N ALA A 61 -6.25 2.16 14.55
CA ALA A 61 -4.88 2.64 14.45
C ALA A 61 -4.12 1.92 13.32
N ALA A 62 -4.15 0.58 13.34
CA ALA A 62 -3.49 -0.28 12.38
C ALA A 62 -3.98 -0.07 10.94
N ARG A 63 -5.31 -0.12 10.73
CA ARG A 63 -5.89 0.08 9.39
C ARG A 63 -5.59 1.48 8.86
N ARG A 64 -5.66 2.51 9.71
CA ARG A 64 -5.38 3.90 9.30
C ARG A 64 -3.93 4.04 8.83
N ALA A 65 -2.97 3.54 9.61
CA ALA A 65 -1.55 3.63 9.26
C ALA A 65 -1.24 2.88 7.95
N ALA A 66 -1.72 1.65 7.83
CA ALA A 66 -1.46 0.82 6.65
C ALA A 66 -2.14 1.37 5.38
N ASN A 67 -3.41 1.79 5.47
CA ASN A 67 -4.18 2.32 4.33
C ASN A 67 -3.60 3.65 3.82
N ILE A 68 -3.21 4.56 4.71
CA ILE A 68 -2.55 5.83 4.31
C ILE A 68 -1.29 5.53 3.52
N ARG A 69 -0.43 4.65 4.05
CA ARG A 69 0.85 4.32 3.40
C ARG A 69 0.66 3.64 2.06
N LEU A 70 -0.30 2.72 1.94
CA LEU A 70 -0.62 2.06 0.67
C LEU A 70 -1.10 3.08 -0.37
N ARG A 71 -2.03 3.96 0.01
CA ARG A 71 -2.55 5.00 -0.87
C ARG A 71 -1.44 5.93 -1.37
N GLU A 72 -0.60 6.42 -0.46
CA GLU A 72 0.52 7.28 -0.82
C GLU A 72 1.50 6.61 -1.78
N PHE A 73 1.83 5.34 -1.53
CA PHE A 73 2.72 4.58 -2.40
C PHE A 73 2.13 4.44 -3.80
N VAL A 74 0.87 4.01 -3.91
CA VAL A 74 0.19 3.81 -5.20
C VAL A 74 0.08 5.13 -5.95
N THR A 75 -0.32 6.23 -5.29
CA THR A 75 -0.39 7.55 -5.94
C THR A 75 0.97 8.03 -6.46
N LYS A 76 2.05 7.83 -5.69
CA LYS A 76 3.41 8.17 -6.16
C LYS A 76 3.85 7.26 -7.31
N TYR A 77 3.53 5.97 -7.23
CA TYR A 77 3.86 4.98 -8.25
C TYR A 77 3.13 5.24 -9.58
N GLU A 78 1.84 5.57 -9.54
CA GLU A 78 1.04 5.91 -10.73
C GLU A 78 1.63 7.13 -11.46
N ARG A 79 2.02 8.18 -10.72
CA ARG A 79 2.68 9.36 -11.30
C ARG A 79 4.00 8.99 -11.99
N ALA A 80 4.82 8.17 -11.34
CA ALA A 80 6.08 7.70 -11.93
C ALA A 80 5.85 6.79 -13.15
N ALA A 81 4.86 5.91 -13.10
CA ALA A 81 4.53 4.99 -14.18
C ALA A 81 3.94 5.69 -15.42
N GLN A 82 3.27 6.84 -15.25
CA GLN A 82 2.78 7.70 -16.33
C GLN A 82 3.88 8.58 -16.95
N GLY A 83 5.15 8.41 -16.56
CA GLY A 83 6.27 9.17 -17.13
C GLY A 83 6.54 10.52 -16.44
N TYR A 84 5.84 10.86 -15.36
CA TYR A 84 6.11 12.06 -14.56
C TYR A 84 7.20 11.86 -13.51
N ALA A 85 8.18 11.00 -13.79
CA ALA A 85 9.43 11.03 -13.04
C ALA A 85 10.16 12.33 -13.44
N ALA A 86 9.85 13.42 -12.74
CA ALA A 86 10.56 14.67 -12.91
C ALA A 86 12.05 14.39 -12.74
N GLU A 87 12.86 14.84 -13.71
CA GLU A 87 14.31 14.76 -13.63
C GLU A 87 14.77 15.36 -12.28
N PRO A 88 15.61 14.67 -11.50
CA PRO A 88 16.10 15.22 -10.25
C PRO A 88 16.83 16.53 -10.55
N LEU A 89 16.50 17.59 -9.80
CA LEU A 89 17.16 18.89 -9.91
C LEU A 89 18.67 18.68 -9.77
N ARG A 90 19.41 18.88 -10.87
CA ARG A 90 20.88 18.93 -10.83
C ARG A 90 21.27 20.14 -10.01
N VAL A 91 21.69 19.92 -8.77
CA VAL A 91 22.34 20.95 -7.97
C VAL A 91 23.67 21.26 -8.65
N VAL A 92 23.74 22.40 -9.32
CA VAL A 92 24.98 22.94 -9.88
C VAL A 92 25.73 23.60 -8.73
N ASN A 93 26.75 22.93 -8.19
CA ASN A 93 27.67 23.57 -7.25
C ASN A 93 28.52 24.57 -8.03
N GLN A 94 28.41 25.86 -7.68
CA GLN A 94 29.30 26.94 -8.12
C GLN A 94 30.52 27.01 -7.21
#